data_AF-A0A3A9J5I2-F1
#
_entry.id   AF-A0A3A9J5I2-F1
#
_cell.length_a   1.000
_cell.length_b   1.000
_cell.length_c   1.000
_cell.angle_alpha   90.00
_cell.angle_beta   90.00
_cell.angle_gamma   90.00
#
_symmetry.space_group_name_H-M   'P 1'
#
loop_
_entity.id
_entity.type
_entity.pdbx_description
1 polymer ?
#
loop_
_entity_poly.entity_id
_entity_poly.type
_entity_poly.pdbx_seq_one_letter_code
_entity_poly.pdbx_strand_id
1 'polypeptide(L)'
;MRLIRSLLRVAAGGALLAAALLVAARFGAGTAVTDDPLLGIDPARLGEVAALGAAVAVLASLLLRALPALVARALQGGFWVGAAAMAVIHQGATFLLFRLFAAVPSQGFNMAPMPEWGGAPEFFVLVLAGGLAGMVLGLLLRFLPLPDLLLGVIFGVLGLSALSAVLPLPPLTLASPGWWANLVINGGWGLASALMLRPLELPAAGLADFASGRG
;
A
#
# COMPACT_ATOMS: atom_id res chain seq x y z
N MET A 1 2.64 32.40 4.10
CA MET A 1 1.30 32.03 3.58
C MET A 1 1.26 30.73 2.74
N ARG A 2 2.20 30.46 1.82
CA ARG A 2 2.17 29.23 0.98
C ARG A 2 2.22 27.92 1.79
N LEU A 3 3.04 27.88 2.84
CA LEU A 3 3.17 26.71 3.73
C LEU A 3 1.84 26.36 4.41
N ILE A 4 1.20 27.34 5.06
CA ILE A 4 -0.07 27.15 5.77
C ILE A 4 -1.15 26.61 4.83
N ARG A 5 -1.31 27.21 3.63
CA ARG A 5 -2.28 26.70 2.63
C ARG A 5 -1.99 25.27 2.21
N SER A 6 -0.72 24.90 2.10
CA SER A 6 -0.32 23.53 1.76
C SER A 6 -0.65 22.55 2.88
N LEU A 7 -0.38 22.90 4.15
CA LEU A 7 -0.72 22.05 5.30
C LEU A 7 -2.22 21.88 5.47
N LEU A 8 -3.01 22.94 5.24
CA LEU A 8 -4.47 22.86 5.29
C LEU A 8 -5.04 21.91 4.22
N ARG A 9 -4.48 21.92 3.00
CA ARG A 9 -4.88 20.97 1.95
C ARG A 9 -4.56 19.53 2.32
N VAL A 10 -3.38 19.31 2.91
CA VAL A 10 -2.95 17.98 3.38
C VAL A 10 -3.86 17.51 4.53
N ALA A 11 -4.15 18.37 5.49
CA ALA A 11 -5.05 18.07 6.60
C ALA A 11 -6.45 17.69 6.08
N ALA A 12 -7.02 18.47 5.17
CA ALA A 12 -8.31 18.18 4.56
C ALA A 12 -8.32 16.84 3.81
N GLY A 13 -7.26 16.55 3.02
CA GLY A 13 -7.12 15.26 2.33
C GLY A 13 -7.04 14.08 3.30
N GLY A 14 -6.25 14.21 4.37
CA GLY A 14 -6.12 13.18 5.41
C GLY A 14 -7.43 12.92 6.15
N ALA A 15 -8.17 13.98 6.50
CA ALA A 15 -9.49 13.89 7.13
C ALA A 15 -10.50 13.15 6.23
N LEU A 16 -10.59 13.55 4.96
CA LEU A 16 -11.52 12.94 4.00
C LEU A 16 -11.22 11.47 3.76
N LEU A 17 -9.95 11.10 3.62
CA LEU A 17 -9.55 9.71 3.45
C LEU A 17 -9.91 8.86 4.66
N ALA A 18 -9.59 9.33 5.87
CA ALA A 18 -9.89 8.59 7.11
C ALA A 18 -11.40 8.37 7.30
N ALA A 19 -12.21 9.40 7.04
CA ALA A 19 -13.66 9.30 7.07
C ALA A 19 -14.18 8.28 6.03
N ALA A 20 -13.68 8.32 4.79
CA ALA A 20 -14.07 7.38 3.74
C ALA A 20 -13.73 5.93 4.11
N LEU A 21 -12.56 5.69 4.70
CA LEU A 21 -12.15 4.36 5.16
C LEU A 21 -13.03 3.84 6.30
N LEU A 22 -13.41 4.70 7.26
CA LEU A 22 -14.33 4.33 8.33
C LEU A 22 -15.70 3.92 7.79
N VAL A 23 -16.22 4.69 6.83
CA VAL A 23 -17.48 4.40 6.16
C VAL A 23 -17.39 3.07 5.42
N ALA A 24 -16.37 2.87 4.59
CA ALA A 24 -16.15 1.62 3.86
C ALA A 24 -15.98 0.41 4.80
N ALA A 25 -15.36 0.60 5.97
CA ALA A 25 -15.23 -0.44 6.98
C ALA A 25 -16.57 -0.90 7.55
N ARG A 26 -17.47 0.05 7.82
CA ARG A 26 -18.82 -0.26 8.30
C ARG A 26 -19.66 -0.96 7.25
N PHE A 27 -19.56 -0.54 5.98
CA PHE A 27 -20.21 -1.25 4.88
C PHE A 27 -19.66 -2.68 4.70
N GLY A 28 -18.34 -2.85 4.80
CA GLY A 28 -17.66 -4.12 4.62
C GLY A 28 -17.88 -5.14 5.74
N ALA A 29 -18.14 -4.69 6.96
CA ALA A 29 -18.38 -5.55 8.13
C ALA A 29 -19.74 -6.26 8.13
N GLY A 30 -20.58 -6.05 7.09
CA GLY A 30 -21.81 -6.81 6.87
C GLY A 30 -22.83 -6.67 8.00
N THR A 31 -23.59 -5.58 8.00
CA THR A 31 -24.85 -5.55 8.75
C THR A 31 -25.94 -6.18 7.89
N ALA A 32 -26.07 -7.50 8.00
CA ALA A 32 -27.40 -8.07 7.95
C ALA A 32 -28.18 -7.45 9.12
N VAL A 33 -28.83 -6.31 8.87
CA VAL A 33 -30.03 -5.75 9.52
C VAL A 33 -30.19 -4.32 8.98
N THR A 34 -31.37 -4.09 8.44
CA THR A 34 -31.95 -2.83 7.99
C THR A 34 -31.86 -1.73 9.04
N ASP A 35 -30.98 -0.77 8.82
CA ASP A 35 -31.03 0.64 9.22
C ASP A 35 -29.89 1.32 8.47
N ASP A 36 -30.10 2.50 7.89
CA ASP A 36 -29.12 3.15 7.01
C ASP A 36 -27.74 3.24 7.68
N PRO A 37 -26.73 2.48 7.20
CA PRO A 37 -25.43 2.39 7.88
C PRO A 37 -24.65 3.71 7.85
N LEU A 38 -25.04 4.67 7.00
CA LEU A 38 -24.51 6.04 7.05
C LEU A 38 -25.08 6.85 8.21
N LEU A 39 -26.33 6.58 8.61
CA LEU A 39 -27.01 7.25 9.74
C LEU A 39 -26.59 6.68 11.10
N GLY A 40 -26.02 5.47 11.13
CA GLY A 40 -25.57 4.81 12.36
C GLY A 40 -24.15 5.17 12.84
N ILE A 41 -23.41 6.00 12.11
CA ILE A 41 -22.07 6.44 12.52
C ILE A 41 -22.22 7.65 13.45
N ASP A 42 -21.82 7.48 14.72
CA ASP A 42 -21.73 8.61 15.66
C ASP A 42 -20.89 9.76 15.06
N PRO A 43 -21.48 10.95 14.85
CA PRO A 43 -20.78 12.10 14.31
C PRO A 43 -19.52 12.47 15.12
N ALA A 44 -19.52 12.24 16.43
CA ALA A 44 -18.35 12.47 17.27
C ALA A 44 -17.20 11.54 16.85
N ARG A 45 -17.50 10.26 16.59
CA ARG A 45 -16.51 9.28 16.15
C ARG A 45 -15.98 9.60 14.75
N LEU A 46 -16.84 10.03 13.83
CA LEU A 46 -16.42 10.50 12.51
C LEU A 46 -15.46 11.69 12.63
N GLY A 47 -15.78 12.64 13.51
CA GLY A 47 -14.94 13.80 13.82
C GLY A 47 -13.57 13.41 14.38
N GLU A 48 -13.53 12.49 15.34
CA GLU A 48 -12.27 11.96 15.90
C GLU A 48 -11.39 11.31 14.83
N VAL A 49 -11.97 10.45 14.00
CA VAL A 49 -11.24 9.75 12.94
C VAL A 49 -10.75 10.74 11.88
N ALA A 50 -11.57 11.71 11.49
CA ALA A 50 -11.18 12.77 10.58
C ALA A 50 -10.03 13.63 11.15
N ALA A 51 -10.09 14.00 12.44
CA ALA A 51 -9.05 14.75 13.11
C ALA A 51 -7.73 13.98 13.18
N LEU A 52 -7.79 12.68 13.51
CA LEU A 52 -6.63 11.80 13.51
C LEU A 52 -6.01 11.70 12.10
N GLY A 53 -6.84 11.49 11.07
CA GLY A 53 -6.40 11.44 9.67
C GLY A 53 -5.71 12.73 9.23
N ALA A 54 -6.26 13.88 9.60
CA ALA A 54 -5.66 15.19 9.35
C ALA A 54 -4.30 15.33 10.05
N ALA A 55 -4.22 14.98 11.33
CA ALA A 55 -3.00 15.08 12.13
C ALA A 55 -1.88 14.20 11.55
N VAL A 56 -2.19 12.95 11.21
CA VAL A 56 -1.24 12.00 10.59
C VAL A 56 -0.75 12.53 9.25
N ALA A 57 -1.65 13.02 8.39
CA ALA A 57 -1.26 13.56 7.09
C ALA A 57 -0.36 14.79 7.20
N VAL A 58 -0.67 15.70 8.13
CA VAL A 58 0.16 16.88 8.40
C VAL A 58 1.53 16.46 8.91
N LEU A 59 1.59 15.56 9.89
CA LEU A 59 2.84 15.06 10.45
C LEU A 59 3.70 14.39 9.37
N ALA A 60 3.11 13.51 8.56
CA ALA A 60 3.79 12.87 7.44
C ALA A 60 4.34 13.90 6.44
N SER A 61 3.56 14.94 6.11
CA SER A 61 4.03 16.01 5.21
C SER A 61 5.19 16.79 5.81
N LEU A 62 5.17 17.08 7.11
CA LEU A 62 6.27 17.77 7.79
C LEU A 62 7.54 16.91 7.83
N LEU A 63 7.41 15.63 8.16
CA LEU A 63 8.53 14.68 8.18
C LEU A 63 9.14 14.53 6.78
N LEU A 64 8.33 14.36 5.74
CA LEU A 64 8.81 14.23 4.36
C LEU A 64 9.52 15.50 3.86
N ARG A 65 9.14 16.68 4.35
CA ARG A 65 9.84 17.96 4.01
C ARG A 65 11.19 18.10 4.69
N ALA A 66 11.41 17.42 5.82
CA ALA A 66 12.69 17.43 6.52
C ALA A 66 13.74 16.52 5.85
N LEU A 67 13.31 15.62 4.96
CA LEU A 67 14.18 14.68 4.27
C LEU A 67 14.76 15.28 2.97
N PRO A 68 15.92 14.78 2.51
CA PRO A 68 16.42 15.11 1.17
C PRO A 68 15.35 14.82 0.11
N ALA A 69 15.20 15.71 -0.88
CA ALA A 69 14.15 15.61 -1.90
C ALA A 69 14.15 14.25 -2.65
N LEU A 70 15.32 13.63 -2.77
CA LEU A 70 15.44 12.31 -3.36
C LEU A 70 14.81 11.21 -2.48
N VAL A 71 15.12 11.20 -1.18
CA VAL A 71 14.57 10.26 -0.20
C VAL A 71 13.07 10.45 -0.08
N ALA A 72 12.61 11.71 0.02
CA ALA A 72 11.19 12.02 0.10
C ALA A 72 10.40 11.52 -1.11
N ARG A 73 10.96 11.66 -2.33
CA ARG A 73 10.34 11.13 -3.56
C ARG A 73 10.31 9.60 -3.59
N ALA A 74 11.39 8.94 -3.17
CA ALA A 74 11.43 7.48 -3.10
C ALA A 74 10.39 6.94 -2.12
N LEU A 75 10.25 7.56 -0.93
CA LEU A 75 9.23 7.20 0.05
C LEU A 75 7.81 7.44 -0.48
N GLN A 76 7.53 8.63 -1.04
CA GLN A 76 6.20 8.96 -1.55
C GLN A 76 5.80 8.08 -2.73
N GLY A 77 6.69 7.93 -3.72
CA GLY A 77 6.46 7.07 -4.88
C GLY A 77 6.30 5.62 -4.46
N GLY A 78 7.21 5.13 -3.60
CA GLY A 78 7.17 3.80 -3.02
C GLY A 78 5.85 3.50 -2.32
N PHE A 79 5.35 4.43 -1.52
CA PHE A 79 4.08 4.28 -0.83
C PHE A 79 2.91 4.09 -1.78
N TRP A 80 2.72 5.02 -2.72
CA TRP A 80 1.56 4.99 -3.60
C TRP A 80 1.60 3.81 -4.57
N VAL A 81 2.78 3.51 -5.11
CA VAL A 81 2.97 2.36 -5.99
C VAL A 81 2.77 1.04 -5.24
N GLY A 82 3.38 0.89 -4.06
CA GLY A 82 3.22 -0.32 -3.24
C GLY A 82 1.77 -0.54 -2.80
N ALA A 83 1.05 0.52 -2.45
CA ALA A 83 -0.37 0.46 -2.12
C ALA A 83 -1.22 0.07 -3.34
N ALA A 84 -0.95 0.67 -4.51
CA ALA A 84 -1.67 0.34 -5.75
C ALA A 84 -1.39 -1.10 -6.21
N ALA A 85 -0.13 -1.55 -6.16
CA ALA A 85 0.25 -2.92 -6.47
C ALA A 85 -0.41 -3.91 -5.50
N MET A 86 -0.55 -3.54 -4.22
CA MET A 86 -1.25 -4.38 -3.26
C MET A 86 -2.74 -4.47 -3.60
N ALA A 87 -3.39 -3.33 -3.82
CA ALA A 87 -4.81 -3.27 -4.14
C ALA A 87 -5.16 -4.03 -5.44
N VAL A 88 -4.34 -3.91 -6.48
CA VAL A 88 -4.67 -4.44 -7.81
C VAL A 88 -4.04 -5.80 -8.05
N ILE A 89 -2.73 -5.93 -7.86
CA ILE A 89 -1.97 -7.11 -8.27
C ILE A 89 -2.02 -8.18 -7.19
N HIS A 90 -1.68 -7.85 -5.94
CA HIS A 90 -1.71 -8.83 -4.86
C HIS A 90 -3.13 -9.34 -4.61
N GLN A 91 -4.09 -8.44 -4.36
CA GLN A 91 -5.47 -8.85 -4.09
C GLN A 91 -6.15 -9.47 -5.32
N GLY A 92 -5.85 -8.97 -6.53
CA GLY A 92 -6.32 -9.57 -7.78
C GLY A 92 -5.79 -10.99 -7.99
N ALA A 93 -4.50 -11.22 -7.75
CA ALA A 93 -3.90 -12.55 -7.80
C ALA A 93 -4.53 -13.48 -6.77
N THR A 94 -4.66 -13.05 -5.51
CA THR A 94 -5.33 -13.84 -4.46
C THR A 94 -6.75 -14.21 -4.87
N PHE A 95 -7.52 -13.26 -5.39
CA PHE A 95 -8.89 -13.48 -5.86
C PHE A 95 -8.94 -14.52 -6.99
N LEU A 96 -8.10 -14.37 -8.03
CA LEU A 96 -8.07 -15.31 -9.15
C LEU A 96 -7.63 -16.70 -8.70
N LEU A 97 -6.64 -16.81 -7.83
CA LEU A 97 -6.16 -18.09 -7.29
C LEU A 97 -7.20 -18.79 -6.42
N PHE A 98 -7.95 -18.03 -5.63
CA PHE A 98 -9.08 -18.56 -4.86
C PHE A 98 -10.19 -19.07 -5.77
N ARG A 99 -10.63 -18.25 -6.74
CA ARG A 99 -11.79 -18.55 -7.59
C ARG A 99 -11.54 -19.63 -8.62
N LEU A 100 -10.36 -19.64 -9.25
CA LEU A 100 -10.08 -20.50 -10.40
C LEU A 100 -9.34 -21.78 -10.01
N PHE A 101 -8.58 -21.76 -8.92
CA PHE A 101 -7.67 -22.85 -8.57
C PHE A 101 -7.88 -23.42 -7.17
N ALA A 102 -8.71 -22.79 -6.33
CA ALA A 102 -8.82 -23.11 -4.90
C ALA A 102 -7.44 -23.24 -4.21
N ALA A 103 -6.45 -22.48 -4.69
CA ALA A 103 -5.05 -22.65 -4.33
C ALA A 103 -4.65 -21.84 -3.08
N VAL A 104 -5.53 -20.97 -2.61
CA VAL A 104 -5.34 -20.13 -1.42
C VAL A 104 -6.60 -20.12 -0.56
N PRO A 105 -6.49 -19.96 0.77
CA PRO A 105 -7.64 -20.02 1.67
C PRO A 105 -8.44 -18.71 1.75
N SER A 106 -7.90 -17.59 1.24
CA SER A 106 -8.53 -16.27 1.29
C SER A 106 -9.04 -15.86 -0.09
N GLN A 107 -10.20 -15.20 -0.11
CA GLN A 107 -10.89 -14.77 -1.33
C GLN A 107 -10.28 -13.53 -2.01
N GLY A 108 -9.34 -12.84 -1.36
CA GLY A 108 -8.86 -11.52 -1.81
C GLY A 108 -9.93 -10.43 -1.63
N PHE A 109 -9.49 -9.17 -1.59
CA PHE A 109 -10.38 -8.00 -1.33
C PHE A 109 -11.25 -8.18 -0.07
N ASN A 110 -10.75 -8.89 0.94
CA ASN A 110 -11.53 -9.21 2.12
C ASN A 110 -11.83 -7.95 2.93
N MET A 111 -13.10 -7.73 3.25
CA MET A 111 -13.55 -6.59 4.04
C MET A 111 -13.87 -6.97 5.49
N ALA A 112 -13.59 -8.22 5.87
CA ALA A 112 -13.72 -8.66 7.24
C ALA A 112 -12.90 -7.76 8.19
N PRO A 113 -13.46 -7.38 9.35
CA PRO A 113 -12.75 -6.57 10.32
C PRO A 113 -11.62 -7.38 10.97
N MET A 114 -10.44 -6.78 11.11
CA MET A 114 -9.29 -7.36 11.82
C MET A 114 -9.25 -6.87 13.28
N PRO A 115 -9.51 -7.72 14.28
CA PRO A 115 -9.54 -7.32 15.69
C PRO A 115 -8.23 -6.70 16.18
N GLU A 116 -7.10 -7.25 15.76
CA GLU A 116 -5.74 -6.80 16.15
C GLU A 116 -5.43 -5.39 15.62
N TRP A 117 -6.18 -4.95 14.61
CA TRP A 117 -6.07 -3.63 13.97
C TRP A 117 -7.28 -2.75 14.29
N GLY A 118 -7.90 -2.95 15.45
CA GLY A 118 -9.01 -2.12 15.93
C GLY A 118 -10.29 -2.26 15.09
N GLY A 119 -10.46 -3.40 14.40
CA GLY A 119 -11.60 -3.67 13.54
C GLY A 119 -11.49 -3.05 12.14
N ALA A 120 -10.31 -2.58 11.74
CA ALA A 120 -10.09 -2.10 10.38
C ALA A 120 -10.30 -3.23 9.35
N PRO A 121 -10.87 -2.96 8.16
CA PRO A 121 -11.06 -3.98 7.14
C PRO A 121 -9.73 -4.50 6.62
N GLU A 122 -9.61 -5.81 6.51
CA GLU A 122 -8.40 -6.49 6.06
C GLU A 122 -7.82 -5.90 4.78
N PHE A 123 -8.64 -5.64 3.76
CA PHE A 123 -8.22 -5.05 2.49
C PHE A 123 -7.45 -3.74 2.69
N PHE A 124 -7.96 -2.82 3.51
CA PHE A 124 -7.31 -1.53 3.72
C PHE A 124 -6.04 -1.66 4.56
N VAL A 125 -6.02 -2.56 5.54
CA VAL A 125 -4.82 -2.86 6.32
C VAL A 125 -3.72 -3.39 5.40
N LEU A 126 -4.06 -4.33 4.50
CA LEU A 126 -3.12 -4.87 3.53
C LEU A 126 -2.63 -3.80 2.56
N VAL A 127 -3.50 -2.97 2.00
CA VAL A 127 -3.11 -1.86 1.11
C VAL A 127 -2.16 -0.89 1.80
N LEU A 128 -2.41 -0.55 3.07
CA LEU A 128 -1.51 0.28 3.86
C LEU A 128 -0.15 -0.40 4.07
N ALA A 129 -0.15 -1.67 4.45
CA ALA A 129 1.07 -2.45 4.62
C ALA A 129 1.87 -2.57 3.32
N GLY A 130 1.20 -2.77 2.18
CA GLY A 130 1.79 -2.74 0.85
C GLY A 130 2.41 -1.38 0.52
N GLY A 131 1.76 -0.29 0.89
CA GLY A 131 2.36 1.05 0.77
C GLY A 131 3.62 1.20 1.62
N LEU A 132 3.58 0.82 2.89
CA LEU A 132 4.75 0.90 3.78
C LEU A 132 5.91 0.02 3.30
N ALA A 133 5.63 -1.21 2.85
CA ALA A 133 6.63 -2.07 2.23
C ALA A 133 7.17 -1.47 0.92
N GLY A 134 6.31 -0.81 0.13
CA GLY A 134 6.70 -0.09 -1.07
C GLY A 134 7.63 1.09 -0.81
N MET A 135 7.48 1.79 0.33
CA MET A 135 8.44 2.82 0.76
C MET A 135 9.84 2.22 0.95
N VAL A 136 9.93 1.07 1.63
CA VAL A 136 11.19 0.36 1.84
C VAL A 136 11.77 -0.09 0.51
N LEU A 137 10.97 -0.72 -0.36
CA LEU A 137 11.40 -1.14 -1.69
C LEU A 137 11.90 0.05 -2.53
N GLY A 138 11.21 1.19 -2.50
CA GLY A 138 11.62 2.40 -3.22
C GLY A 138 12.96 2.96 -2.75
N LEU A 139 13.26 2.86 -1.45
CA LEU A 139 14.59 3.19 -0.94
C LEU A 139 15.64 2.17 -1.39
N LEU A 140 15.32 0.87 -1.33
CA LEU A 140 16.23 -0.21 -1.71
C LEU A 140 16.62 -0.10 -3.18
N LEU A 141 15.65 0.03 -4.09
CA LEU A 141 15.90 0.23 -5.52
C LEU A 141 16.77 1.46 -5.77
N ARG A 142 16.48 2.55 -5.04
CA ARG A 142 17.22 3.78 -5.24
C ARG A 142 18.69 3.74 -4.79
N PHE A 143 18.99 2.98 -3.75
CA PHE A 143 20.29 3.01 -3.08
C PHE A 143 21.13 1.74 -3.25
N LEU A 144 20.56 0.64 -3.73
CA LEU A 144 21.29 -0.60 -3.97
C LEU A 144 21.50 -0.82 -5.47
N PRO A 145 22.73 -1.14 -5.90
CA PRO A 145 23.03 -1.45 -7.30
C PRO A 145 22.64 -2.89 -7.65
N LEU A 146 21.35 -3.22 -7.51
CA LEU A 146 20.80 -4.56 -7.77
C LEU A 146 19.84 -4.51 -8.97
N PRO A 147 19.64 -5.63 -9.69
CA PRO A 147 18.66 -5.66 -10.77
C PRO A 147 17.24 -5.41 -10.24
N ASP A 148 16.64 -4.28 -10.60
CA ASP A 148 15.41 -3.73 -10.01
C ASP A 148 14.27 -4.74 -9.90
N LEU A 149 13.99 -5.44 -11.01
CA LEU A 149 12.88 -6.39 -11.09
C LEU A 149 13.11 -7.63 -10.25
N LEU A 150 14.36 -8.12 -10.22
CA LEU A 150 14.74 -9.26 -9.39
C LEU A 150 14.68 -8.88 -7.91
N LEU A 151 15.18 -7.70 -7.55
CA LEU A 151 15.05 -7.16 -6.20
C LEU A 151 13.58 -7.02 -5.79
N GLY A 152 12.74 -6.50 -6.68
CA GLY A 152 11.30 -6.39 -6.46
C GLY A 152 10.65 -7.74 -6.16
N VAL A 153 10.87 -8.75 -7.01
CA VAL A 153 10.33 -10.11 -6.81
C VAL A 153 10.83 -10.70 -5.49
N ILE A 154 12.14 -10.66 -5.22
CA ILE A 154 12.73 -11.21 -4.00
C ILE A 154 12.18 -10.50 -2.76
N PHE A 155 12.11 -9.17 -2.80
CA PHE A 155 11.58 -8.37 -1.70
C PHE A 155 10.09 -8.63 -1.47
N GLY A 156 9.30 -8.84 -2.53
CA GLY A 156 7.92 -9.29 -2.40
C GLY A 156 7.84 -10.66 -1.72
N VAL A 157 8.48 -11.67 -2.29
CA VAL A 157 8.43 -13.06 -1.79
C VAL A 157 8.97 -13.19 -0.38
N LEU A 158 10.11 -12.57 -0.04
CA LEU A 158 10.72 -12.71 1.27
C LEU A 158 10.22 -11.65 2.24
N GLY A 159 10.23 -10.39 1.82
CA GLY A 159 9.91 -9.24 2.66
C GLY A 159 8.44 -9.18 3.07
N LEU A 160 7.49 -9.31 2.13
CA LEU A 160 6.07 -9.36 2.53
C LEU A 160 5.72 -10.64 3.28
N SER A 161 6.26 -11.79 2.88
CA SER A 161 5.98 -13.04 3.59
C SER A 161 6.48 -13.01 5.04
N ALA A 162 7.53 -12.25 5.35
CA ALA A 162 7.97 -12.06 6.73
C ALA A 162 6.91 -11.37 7.61
N LEU A 163 5.97 -10.64 7.01
CA LEU A 163 4.85 -10.00 7.70
C LEU A 163 3.64 -10.92 7.89
N SER A 164 3.67 -12.15 7.37
CA SER A 164 2.56 -13.12 7.47
C SER A 164 2.22 -13.54 8.91
N ALA A 165 3.12 -13.29 9.87
CA ALA A 165 2.85 -13.54 11.29
C ALA A 165 1.83 -12.56 11.91
N VAL A 166 1.66 -11.39 11.31
CA VAL A 166 0.82 -10.29 11.85
C VAL A 166 -0.21 -9.76 10.85
N LEU A 167 -0.08 -10.16 9.58
CA LEU A 167 -0.97 -9.80 8.49
C LEU A 167 -1.39 -11.07 7.74
N PRO A 168 -2.60 -11.10 7.15
CA PRO A 168 -3.10 -12.22 6.37
C PRO A 168 -2.47 -12.25 4.97
N LEU A 169 -1.14 -12.37 4.95
CA LEU A 169 -0.31 -12.53 3.76
C LEU A 169 0.05 -14.01 3.60
N PRO A 170 0.19 -14.52 2.37
CA PRO A 170 0.69 -15.87 2.15
C PRO A 170 2.06 -16.05 2.82
N PRO A 171 2.24 -17.05 3.69
CA PRO A 171 3.55 -17.36 4.26
C PRO A 171 4.45 -17.99 3.19
N LEU A 172 5.77 -17.92 3.40
CA LEU A 172 6.72 -18.62 2.55
C LEU A 172 6.96 -20.03 3.09
N THR A 173 6.35 -21.03 2.46
CA THR A 173 6.53 -22.45 2.82
C THR A 173 6.93 -23.26 1.60
N LEU A 174 8.23 -23.28 1.28
CA LEU A 174 8.76 -23.94 0.07
C LEU A 174 8.49 -25.45 0.01
N ALA A 175 8.27 -26.09 1.16
CA ALA A 175 7.95 -27.51 1.26
C ALA A 175 6.45 -27.83 1.12
N SER A 176 5.57 -26.82 1.08
CA SER A 176 4.12 -27.02 1.01
C SER A 176 3.64 -27.10 -0.44
N PRO A 177 2.68 -27.99 -0.78
CA PRO A 177 1.90 -27.87 -2.00
C PRO A 177 1.32 -26.45 -2.12
N GLY A 178 1.44 -25.83 -3.29
CA GLY A 178 0.97 -24.47 -3.51
C GLY A 178 1.95 -23.35 -3.14
N TRP A 179 3.23 -23.66 -2.83
CA TRP A 179 4.27 -22.65 -2.58
C TRP A 179 4.38 -21.58 -3.68
N TRP A 180 4.08 -21.96 -4.93
CA TRP A 180 4.10 -21.07 -6.09
C TRP A 180 3.06 -19.95 -5.98
N ALA A 181 1.98 -20.13 -5.23
CA ALA A 181 0.97 -19.08 -5.00
C ALA A 181 1.58 -17.88 -4.29
N ASN A 182 2.56 -18.10 -3.38
CA ASN A 182 3.32 -17.02 -2.76
C ASN A 182 4.10 -16.19 -3.80
N LEU A 183 4.76 -16.87 -4.74
CA LEU A 183 5.50 -16.20 -5.81
C LEU A 183 4.57 -15.34 -6.68
N VAL A 184 3.39 -15.85 -7.02
CA VAL A 184 2.41 -15.12 -7.82
C VAL A 184 1.85 -13.92 -7.05
N ILE A 185 1.49 -14.10 -5.78
CA ILE A 185 0.83 -13.06 -4.97
C ILE A 185 1.86 -12.03 -4.46
N ASN A 186 2.81 -12.46 -3.63
CA ASN A 186 3.79 -11.58 -2.99
C ASN A 186 4.89 -11.16 -3.98
N GLY A 187 5.38 -12.11 -4.79
CA GLY A 187 6.35 -11.79 -5.84
C GLY A 187 5.75 -10.93 -6.95
N GLY A 188 4.48 -11.16 -7.32
CA GLY A 188 3.73 -10.31 -8.26
C GLY A 188 3.57 -8.87 -7.76
N TRP A 189 3.26 -8.68 -6.47
CA TRP A 189 3.26 -7.36 -5.83
C TRP A 189 4.62 -6.66 -5.97
N GLY A 190 5.70 -7.37 -5.64
CA GLY A 190 7.06 -6.82 -5.66
C GLY A 190 7.52 -6.47 -7.07
N LEU A 191 7.24 -7.33 -8.04
CA LEU A 191 7.51 -7.10 -9.46
C LEU A 191 6.77 -5.86 -9.98
N ALA A 192 5.46 -5.79 -9.74
CA ALA A 192 4.64 -4.67 -10.17
C ALA A 192 5.09 -3.35 -9.53
N SER A 193 5.43 -3.40 -8.24
CA SER A 193 5.94 -2.23 -7.52
C SER A 193 7.26 -1.74 -8.12
N ALA A 194 8.22 -2.64 -8.36
CA ALA A 194 9.49 -2.28 -8.99
C ALA A 194 9.30 -1.73 -10.42
N LEU A 195 8.44 -2.36 -11.23
CA LEU A 195 8.13 -1.89 -12.59
C LEU A 195 7.58 -0.46 -12.61
N MET A 196 6.66 -0.14 -11.70
CA MET A 196 6.03 1.18 -11.59
C MET A 196 6.95 2.23 -10.96
N LEU A 197 7.95 1.83 -10.17
CA LEU A 197 8.96 2.73 -9.61
C LEU A 197 10.11 3.03 -10.59
N ARG A 198 10.37 2.14 -11.56
CA ARG A 198 11.45 2.29 -12.55
C ARG A 198 11.46 3.63 -13.33
N PRO A 199 10.32 4.21 -13.74
CA PRO A 199 10.30 5.53 -14.38
C PRO A 199 10.81 6.67 -13.48
N LEU A 200 10.88 6.46 -12.16
CA LEU A 200 11.43 7.43 -11.20
C LEU A 200 12.96 7.33 -11.06
N GLU A 201 13.59 6.34 -11.72
CA GLU A 201 15.02 6.07 -11.65
C GLU A 201 15.80 6.51 -12.88
N LEU A 202 15.15 7.06 -13.92
CA LEU A 202 15.86 7.62 -15.08
C LEU A 202 17.00 8.53 -14.59
N PRO A 203 18.27 8.14 -14.79
CA PRO A 203 19.38 8.97 -14.39
C PRO A 203 19.26 10.29 -15.13
N ALA A 204 19.54 11.41 -14.44
CA ALA A 204 19.61 12.73 -15.09
C ALA A 204 20.58 12.73 -16.29
N ALA A 205 21.53 11.79 -16.33
CA ALA A 205 22.40 11.53 -17.47
C ALA A 205 21.64 11.08 -18.75
N GLY A 206 20.62 10.24 -18.64
CA GLY A 206 19.85 9.76 -19.80
C GLY A 206 18.96 10.84 -20.42
N LEU A 207 18.46 11.78 -19.61
CA LEU A 207 17.72 12.94 -20.09
C LEU A 207 18.64 13.98 -20.76
N ALA A 208 19.88 14.11 -20.31
CA ALA A 208 20.88 14.99 -20.93
C ALA A 208 21.41 14.44 -22.27
N ASP A 209 21.63 13.12 -22.38
CA ASP A 209 22.03 12.48 -23.64
C ASP A 209 20.90 12.48 -24.69
N PHE A 210 19.66 12.23 -24.27
CA PHE A 210 18.49 12.31 -25.15
C PHE A 210 18.23 13.75 -25.63
N ALA A 211 18.40 14.75 -24.75
CA ALA A 211 18.27 16.16 -25.11
C ALA A 211 19.45 16.69 -25.96
N SER A 212 20.62 16.03 -25.92
CA SER A 212 21.81 16.44 -26.68
C SER A 212 21.99 15.70 -28.00
N GLY A 213 21.08 14.78 -28.35
CA GLY A 213 21.10 14.06 -29.64
C GLY A 213 22.29 13.10 -29.80
N ARG A 214 22.89 12.67 -28.69
CA ARG A 214 23.99 11.69 -28.68
C ARG A 214 23.45 10.34 -28.24
N GLY A 215 22.66 9.74 -29.12
CA GLY A 215 22.25 8.33 -29.05
C GLY A 215 22.85 7.56 -30.21
#